data_AF-A0A9Q0R6L9-F1
#
_entry.id   AF-A0A9Q0R6L9-F1
#
_cell.length_a   1.000
_cell.length_b   1.000
_cell.length_c   1.000
_cell.angle_alpha   90.00
_cell.angle_beta   90.00
_cell.angle_gamma   90.00
#
_symmetry.space_group_name_H-M   'P 1'
#
loop_
_entity.id
_entity.type
_entity.pdbx_description
1 polymer ?
#
loop_
_entity_poly.entity_id
_entity_poly.type
_entity_poly.pdbx_seq_one_letter_code
_entity_poly.pdbx_strand_id
1 'polypeptide(L)'
;MSFLFSLEDKDIEKLEEYIEKEGNVNLVNTWTPLHYACKQSKPENIIEILLLAGANPNAQSNYTPLHIGCIYQTSKEAIELLLEFGADINLKEGKTPRETCHNKELEKLLQEPLLPFQKDFLSFLESEDLYDLEIKCLDGAIKAHKLIIETRMNGVDVNNMLEEFKKISIQNAIIFIRFIYSGFAEDPNVLIEIGTKLKISQNWLDKKAGKANLAKDFKELLQNDLNKDFSIIVEDEYFRVHKVILASRSNLFRGLFLSVNDDSNEVTDHFGASKQSMKKFIEFIYFGELSFSSSTDETIIEMGNLVDFYQINERDFQICLAKNKRKFYQTKKFD
;
A
#
# COMPACT_ATOMS: atom_id res chain seq x y z
N MET A 1 -17.78 22.88 -17.85
CA MET A 1 -18.39 21.53 -17.98
C MET A 1 -18.16 20.89 -19.34
N SER A 2 -18.40 21.57 -20.48
CA SER A 2 -18.04 21.07 -21.83
C SER A 2 -16.58 20.64 -21.97
N PHE A 3 -15.67 21.29 -21.24
CA PHE A 3 -14.23 21.04 -21.25
C PHE A 3 -13.82 19.61 -20.85
N LEU A 4 -14.43 19.02 -19.80
CA LEU A 4 -14.05 17.67 -19.32
C LEU A 4 -14.49 16.55 -20.29
N PHE A 5 -15.55 16.78 -21.08
CA PHE A 5 -15.99 15.81 -22.09
C PHE A 5 -14.99 15.69 -23.24
N SER A 6 -14.30 16.78 -23.59
CA SER A 6 -13.37 16.82 -24.71
C SER A 6 -11.93 16.47 -24.37
N LEU A 7 -11.60 16.22 -23.09
CA LEU A 7 -10.21 15.93 -22.70
C LEU A 7 -9.72 14.63 -23.34
N GLU A 8 -8.67 14.74 -24.14
CA GLU A 8 -7.84 13.63 -24.62
C GLU A 8 -6.44 13.77 -24.00
N ASP A 9 -5.57 12.76 -24.16
CA ASP A 9 -4.19 12.78 -23.61
C ASP A 9 -3.42 14.06 -23.98
N LYS A 10 -3.67 14.62 -25.15
CA LYS A 10 -3.03 15.85 -25.64
C LYS A 10 -3.49 17.13 -24.92
N ASP A 11 -4.54 17.07 -24.10
CA ASP A 11 -5.15 18.20 -23.42
C ASP A 11 -4.77 18.29 -21.92
N ILE A 12 -3.75 17.53 -21.48
CA ILE A 12 -3.24 17.53 -20.09
C ILE A 12 -2.84 18.93 -19.63
N GLU A 13 -2.05 19.66 -20.42
CA GLU A 13 -1.60 21.02 -20.05
C GLU A 13 -2.77 21.97 -19.80
N LYS A 14 -3.86 21.82 -20.57
CA LYS A 14 -5.08 22.64 -20.38
C LYS A 14 -5.85 22.23 -19.12
N LEU A 15 -5.82 20.94 -18.77
CA LEU A 15 -6.43 20.44 -17.54
C LEU A 15 -5.68 20.97 -16.31
N GLU A 16 -4.35 20.93 -16.34
CA GLU A 16 -3.48 21.50 -15.30
C GLU A 16 -3.72 23.00 -15.16
N GLU A 17 -3.72 23.76 -16.27
CA GLU A 17 -4.00 25.21 -16.25
C GLU A 17 -5.39 25.53 -15.67
N TYR A 18 -6.40 24.70 -15.95
CA TYR A 18 -7.75 24.86 -15.38
C TYR A 18 -7.76 24.60 -13.87
N ILE A 19 -7.01 23.60 -13.40
CA ILE A 19 -6.90 23.25 -11.98
C ILE A 19 -6.16 24.35 -11.22
N GLU A 20 -5.05 24.87 -11.76
CA GLU A 20 -4.28 25.96 -11.18
C GLU A 20 -5.10 27.25 -11.00
N LYS A 21 -6.05 27.51 -11.90
CA LYS A 21 -6.97 28.66 -11.84
C LYS A 21 -8.16 28.46 -10.89
N GLU A 22 -8.00 27.65 -9.84
CA GLU A 22 -9.03 27.25 -8.85
C GLU A 22 -10.22 26.46 -9.44
N GLY A 23 -10.01 25.71 -10.52
CA GLY A 23 -11.01 24.82 -11.06
C GLY A 23 -11.48 23.80 -10.01
N ASN A 24 -12.74 23.88 -9.56
CA ASN A 24 -13.26 22.95 -8.55
C ASN A 24 -13.44 21.54 -9.14
N VAL A 25 -12.46 20.66 -8.91
CA VAL A 25 -12.45 19.26 -9.36
C VAL A 25 -13.53 18.37 -8.73
N ASN A 26 -14.26 18.90 -7.76
CA ASN A 26 -15.37 18.24 -7.08
C ASN A 26 -16.74 18.86 -7.42
N LEU A 27 -16.84 19.73 -8.43
CA LEU A 27 -18.12 20.31 -8.88
C LEU A 27 -19.17 19.20 -9.09
N VAL A 28 -20.24 19.27 -8.30
CA VAL A 28 -21.37 18.33 -8.35
C VAL A 28 -22.54 19.02 -9.06
N ASN A 29 -22.78 18.63 -10.32
CA ASN A 29 -24.10 18.80 -10.92
C ASN A 29 -24.86 17.49 -10.75
N THR A 30 -24.76 16.60 -11.73
CA THR A 30 -25.27 15.22 -11.68
C THR A 30 -24.16 14.20 -11.50
N TRP A 31 -22.90 14.52 -11.81
CA TRP A 31 -21.71 13.69 -11.65
C TRP A 31 -20.47 14.60 -11.50
N THR A 32 -19.43 14.13 -10.81
CA THR A 32 -18.16 14.87 -10.68
C THR A 32 -17.27 14.68 -11.91
N PRO A 33 -16.24 15.53 -12.12
CA PRO A 33 -15.23 15.32 -13.16
C PRO A 33 -14.67 13.89 -13.18
N LEU A 34 -14.41 13.32 -12.01
CA LEU A 34 -13.91 11.96 -11.86
C LEU A 34 -14.92 10.89 -12.32
N HIS A 35 -16.22 11.08 -12.07
CA HIS A 35 -17.25 10.17 -12.62
C HIS A 35 -17.25 10.20 -14.15
N TYR A 36 -17.15 11.38 -14.76
CA TYR A 36 -17.12 11.49 -16.22
C TYR A 36 -15.86 10.85 -16.82
N ALA A 37 -14.72 11.03 -16.16
CA ALA A 37 -13.47 10.39 -16.56
C ALA A 37 -13.62 8.86 -16.59
N CYS A 38 -14.19 8.26 -15.54
CA CYS A 38 -14.47 6.82 -15.50
C CYS A 38 -15.48 6.42 -16.59
N LYS A 39 -16.60 7.13 -16.74
CA LYS A 39 -17.66 6.78 -17.69
C LYS A 39 -17.19 6.76 -19.14
N GLN A 40 -16.31 7.69 -19.49
CA GLN A 40 -15.77 7.82 -20.84
C GLN A 40 -14.50 6.99 -21.06
N SER A 41 -14.10 6.20 -20.06
CA SER A 41 -12.83 5.47 -20.05
C SER A 41 -11.66 6.35 -20.46
N LYS A 42 -11.59 7.55 -19.87
CA LYS A 42 -10.46 8.45 -20.10
C LYS A 42 -9.15 7.76 -19.69
N PRO A 43 -8.04 8.10 -20.36
CA PRO A 43 -6.71 7.64 -19.99
C PRO A 43 -6.39 7.83 -18.50
N GLU A 44 -5.58 6.92 -17.97
CA GLU A 44 -5.23 6.83 -16.55
C GLU A 44 -4.58 8.11 -16.01
N ASN A 45 -3.78 8.80 -16.82
CA ASN A 45 -3.14 10.08 -16.46
C ASN A 45 -4.15 11.19 -16.12
N ILE A 46 -5.29 11.29 -16.82
CA ILE A 46 -6.34 12.27 -16.54
C ILE A 46 -7.00 11.94 -15.20
N ILE A 47 -7.23 10.66 -14.93
CA ILE A 47 -7.79 10.20 -13.66
C ILE A 47 -6.81 10.50 -12.52
N GLU A 48 -5.53 10.23 -12.71
CA GLU A 48 -4.46 10.53 -11.76
C GLU A 48 -4.36 12.03 -11.46
N ILE A 49 -4.30 12.89 -12.48
CA ILE A 49 -4.25 14.35 -12.30
C ILE A 49 -5.46 14.85 -11.51
N LEU A 50 -6.67 14.38 -11.83
CA LEU A 50 -7.88 14.75 -11.09
C LEU A 50 -7.78 14.31 -9.62
N LEU A 51 -7.30 13.10 -9.35
CA LEU A 51 -7.14 12.57 -8.00
C LEU A 51 -6.07 13.33 -7.19
N LEU A 52 -4.93 13.64 -7.81
CA LEU A 52 -3.87 14.48 -7.22
C LEU A 52 -4.34 15.90 -6.92
N ALA A 53 -5.19 16.45 -7.80
CA ALA A 53 -5.84 17.74 -7.60
C ALA A 53 -6.93 17.72 -6.49
N GLY A 54 -7.17 16.58 -5.84
CA GLY A 54 -8.09 16.44 -4.72
C GLY A 54 -9.51 16.07 -5.12
N ALA A 55 -9.73 15.50 -6.31
CA ALA A 55 -11.01 14.90 -6.65
C ALA A 55 -11.35 13.78 -5.65
N ASN A 56 -12.60 13.74 -5.19
CA ASN A 56 -13.06 12.76 -4.23
C ASN A 56 -13.34 11.41 -4.94
N PRO A 57 -12.54 10.34 -4.69
CA PRO A 57 -12.73 9.04 -5.32
C PRO A 57 -14.02 8.31 -4.86
N ASN A 58 -14.62 8.77 -3.77
CA ASN A 58 -15.89 8.27 -3.22
C ASN A 58 -16.99 9.32 -3.32
N ALA A 59 -16.90 10.26 -4.26
CA ALA A 59 -18.01 11.17 -4.51
C ALA A 59 -19.26 10.34 -4.84
N GLN A 60 -20.36 10.57 -4.13
CA GLN A 60 -21.61 9.85 -4.35
C GLN A 60 -22.55 10.72 -5.17
N SER A 61 -22.95 10.23 -6.33
CA SER A 61 -23.95 10.88 -7.16
C SER A 61 -24.77 9.82 -7.90
N ASN A 62 -25.59 9.08 -7.13
CA ASN A 62 -26.26 7.81 -7.45
C ASN A 62 -25.33 6.61 -7.70
N TYR A 63 -24.06 6.85 -7.98
CA TYR A 63 -22.98 5.89 -8.08
C TYR A 63 -21.70 6.57 -7.57
N THR A 64 -20.66 5.80 -7.26
CA THR A 64 -19.30 6.34 -7.05
C THR A 64 -18.50 6.25 -8.34
N PRO A 65 -17.38 6.99 -8.48
CA PRO A 65 -16.45 6.79 -9.59
C PRO A 65 -16.08 5.32 -9.80
N LEU A 66 -15.89 4.56 -8.72
CA LEU A 66 -15.58 3.13 -8.78
C LEU A 66 -16.74 2.28 -9.33
N HIS A 67 -17.99 2.59 -8.98
CA HIS A 67 -19.16 1.94 -9.59
C HIS A 67 -19.23 2.24 -11.09
N ILE A 68 -19.07 3.52 -11.46
CA ILE A 68 -19.07 3.93 -12.87
C ILE A 68 -17.95 3.19 -13.62
N GLY A 69 -16.77 3.09 -13.03
CA GLY A 69 -15.65 2.36 -13.61
C GLY A 69 -15.98 0.90 -13.89
N CYS A 70 -16.70 0.23 -12.99
CA CYS A 70 -17.15 -1.15 -13.20
C CYS A 70 -18.29 -1.29 -14.22
N ILE A 71 -19.26 -0.37 -14.21
CA ILE A 71 -20.40 -0.39 -15.14
C ILE A 71 -19.93 -0.15 -16.59
N TYR A 72 -19.03 0.81 -16.77
CA TYR A 72 -18.54 1.22 -18.09
C TYR A 72 -17.24 0.54 -18.52
N GLN A 73 -16.71 -0.37 -17.70
CA GLN A 73 -15.49 -1.14 -17.98
C GLN A 73 -14.30 -0.22 -18.31
N THR A 74 -14.06 0.76 -17.45
CA THR A 74 -12.82 1.55 -17.47
C THR A 74 -11.61 0.61 -17.36
N SER A 75 -10.47 1.03 -17.89
CA SER A 75 -9.22 0.26 -17.84
C SER A 75 -8.88 -0.18 -16.42
N LYS A 76 -8.19 -1.32 -16.31
CA LYS A 76 -7.78 -1.88 -15.03
C LYS A 76 -6.89 -0.90 -14.27
N GLU A 77 -6.00 -0.22 -14.97
CA GLU A 77 -5.04 0.76 -14.47
C GLU A 77 -5.76 1.96 -13.83
N ALA A 78 -6.85 2.43 -14.45
CA ALA A 78 -7.69 3.48 -13.89
C ALA A 78 -8.47 3.02 -12.64
N ILE A 79 -8.92 1.77 -12.61
CA ILE A 79 -9.55 1.20 -11.40
C ILE A 79 -8.52 1.04 -10.29
N GLU A 80 -7.32 0.54 -10.60
CA GLU A 80 -6.19 0.48 -9.66
C GLU A 80 -5.95 1.87 -9.08
N LEU A 81 -5.74 2.90 -9.90
CA LEU A 81 -5.62 4.32 -9.52
C LEU A 81 -6.68 4.79 -8.52
N LEU A 82 -7.97 4.54 -8.80
CA LEU A 82 -9.05 4.91 -7.87
C LEU A 82 -8.85 4.25 -6.50
N LEU A 83 -8.50 2.97 -6.46
CA LEU A 83 -8.23 2.23 -5.22
C LEU A 83 -7.01 2.78 -4.49
N GLU A 84 -5.96 3.16 -5.22
CA GLU A 84 -4.75 3.79 -4.65
C GLU A 84 -5.13 5.04 -3.87
N PHE A 85 -5.98 5.89 -4.45
CA PHE A 85 -6.45 7.12 -3.82
C PHE A 85 -7.57 6.90 -2.79
N GLY A 86 -7.89 5.65 -2.46
CA GLY A 86 -8.80 5.28 -1.38
C GLY A 86 -10.26 5.21 -1.81
N ALA A 87 -10.53 4.83 -3.05
CA ALA A 87 -11.87 4.42 -3.45
C ALA A 87 -12.33 3.22 -2.60
N ASP A 88 -13.49 3.36 -1.98
CA ASP A 88 -14.05 2.34 -1.10
C ASP A 88 -14.88 1.35 -1.92
N ILE A 89 -14.39 0.11 -1.95
CA ILE A 89 -15.01 -1.02 -2.65
C ILE A 89 -16.34 -1.46 -2.03
N ASN A 90 -16.65 -1.01 -0.81
CA ASN A 90 -17.82 -1.44 -0.04
C ASN A 90 -18.95 -0.42 -0.04
N LEU A 91 -18.76 0.77 -0.62
CA LEU A 91 -19.83 1.76 -0.71
C LEU A 91 -20.98 1.19 -1.54
N LYS A 92 -22.20 1.28 -1.02
CA LYS A 92 -23.38 0.72 -1.69
C LYS A 92 -24.27 1.82 -2.22
N GLU A 93 -24.48 1.81 -3.52
CA GLU A 93 -25.50 2.60 -4.21
C GLU A 93 -26.52 1.62 -4.83
N GLY A 94 -27.25 0.92 -3.96
CA GLY A 94 -28.07 -0.25 -4.30
C GLY A 94 -27.27 -1.55 -4.43
N LYS A 95 -26.09 -1.50 -5.05
CA LYS A 95 -25.09 -2.59 -5.12
C LYS A 95 -23.71 -2.05 -4.74
N THR A 96 -22.75 -2.92 -4.42
CA THR A 96 -21.33 -2.54 -4.32
C THR A 96 -20.72 -2.37 -5.71
N PRO A 97 -19.60 -1.64 -5.88
CA PRO A 97 -18.87 -1.55 -7.14
C PRO A 97 -18.62 -2.93 -7.75
N ARG A 98 -18.15 -3.88 -6.93
CA ARG A 98 -17.92 -5.26 -7.35
C ARG A 98 -19.16 -5.94 -7.93
N GLU A 99 -20.32 -5.80 -7.28
CA GLU A 99 -21.58 -6.38 -7.74
C GLU A 99 -22.15 -5.69 -9.00
N THR A 100 -21.63 -4.52 -9.37
CA THR A 100 -21.97 -3.81 -10.61
C THR A 100 -21.04 -4.12 -11.77
N CYS A 101 -19.89 -4.74 -11.51
CA CYS A 101 -18.99 -5.14 -12.58
C CYS A 101 -19.64 -6.24 -13.41
N HIS A 102 -19.37 -6.20 -14.72
CA HIS A 102 -19.73 -7.28 -15.65
C HIS A 102 -18.49 -8.00 -16.20
N ASN A 103 -17.30 -7.58 -15.74
CA ASN A 103 -16.01 -8.12 -16.12
C ASN A 103 -15.40 -8.87 -14.93
N LYS A 104 -15.12 -10.17 -15.12
CA LYS A 104 -14.50 -11.04 -14.12
C LYS A 104 -13.13 -10.56 -13.65
N GLU A 105 -12.37 -9.88 -14.51
CA GLU A 105 -11.08 -9.31 -14.15
C GLU A 105 -11.23 -8.16 -13.14
N LEU A 106 -12.16 -7.23 -13.38
CA LEU A 106 -12.47 -6.15 -12.45
C LEU A 106 -13.12 -6.69 -11.16
N GLU A 107 -13.99 -7.69 -11.27
CA GLU A 107 -14.56 -8.35 -10.09
C GLU A 107 -13.49 -9.01 -9.20
N LYS A 108 -12.45 -9.59 -9.82
CA LYS A 108 -11.30 -10.15 -9.10
C LYS A 108 -10.43 -9.04 -8.51
N LEU A 109 -10.19 -7.95 -9.23
CA LEU A 109 -9.43 -6.81 -8.72
C LEU A 109 -10.11 -6.20 -7.48
N LEU A 110 -11.43 -6.06 -7.50
CA LEU A 110 -12.21 -5.49 -6.39
C LEU A 110 -12.47 -6.47 -5.24
N GLN A 111 -11.88 -7.67 -5.24
CA GLN A 111 -11.88 -8.53 -4.07
C GLN A 111 -10.95 -8.02 -2.98
N GLU A 112 -9.83 -7.40 -3.35
CA GLU A 112 -8.75 -7.03 -2.43
C GLU A 112 -7.95 -5.84 -2.96
N PRO A 113 -8.37 -4.58 -2.69
CA PRO A 113 -7.56 -3.43 -3.00
C PRO A 113 -6.41 -3.33 -1.99
N LEU A 114 -5.33 -4.08 -2.24
CA LEU A 114 -4.03 -3.73 -1.69
C LEU A 114 -3.65 -2.37 -2.29
N LEU A 115 -3.29 -1.41 -1.44
CA LEU A 115 -2.76 -0.12 -1.92
C LEU A 115 -1.51 -0.39 -2.77
N PRO A 116 -1.15 0.45 -3.75
CA PRO A 116 0.07 0.31 -4.55
C PRO A 116 1.30 0.24 -3.68
N PHE A 117 1.36 1.10 -2.67
CA PHE A 117 2.31 1.02 -1.57
C PHE A 117 2.48 -0.43 -1.08
N GLN A 118 1.38 -1.13 -0.81
CA GLN A 118 1.41 -2.53 -0.35
C GLN A 118 1.77 -3.48 -1.48
N LYS A 119 1.30 -3.27 -2.71
CA LYS A 119 1.60 -4.10 -3.89
C LYS A 119 3.09 -4.04 -4.28
N ASP A 120 3.67 -2.85 -4.36
CA ASP A 120 5.09 -2.61 -4.67
C ASP A 120 6.00 -3.10 -3.55
N PHE A 121 5.58 -2.91 -2.30
CA PHE A 121 6.30 -3.46 -1.16
C PHE A 121 6.27 -5.00 -1.16
N LEU A 122 5.14 -5.62 -1.53
CA LEU A 122 5.03 -7.07 -1.63
C LEU A 122 5.86 -7.63 -2.79
N SER A 123 5.84 -6.99 -3.96
CA SER A 123 6.66 -7.40 -5.09
C SER A 123 8.16 -7.31 -4.76
N PHE A 124 8.55 -6.29 -3.99
CA PHE A 124 9.91 -6.24 -3.43
C PHE A 124 10.17 -7.39 -2.46
N LEU A 125 9.26 -7.70 -1.54
CA LEU A 125 9.47 -8.81 -0.60
C LEU A 125 9.59 -10.17 -1.29
N GLU A 126 9.13 -10.31 -2.53
CA GLU A 126 9.33 -11.48 -3.38
C GLU A 126 10.69 -11.47 -4.14
N SER A 127 11.47 -10.39 -4.04
CA SER A 127 12.82 -10.28 -4.61
C SER A 127 13.90 -10.78 -3.63
N GLU A 128 14.99 -11.34 -4.17
CA GLU A 128 15.97 -12.10 -3.37
C GLU A 128 16.95 -11.27 -2.53
N ASP A 129 16.80 -9.95 -2.52
CA ASP A 129 17.85 -9.03 -2.08
C ASP A 129 18.19 -9.13 -0.59
N LEU A 130 17.23 -9.46 0.28
CA LEU A 130 17.40 -9.44 1.74
C LEU A 130 16.98 -10.74 2.42
N TYR A 131 16.98 -11.85 1.69
CA TYR A 131 16.62 -13.13 2.26
C TYR A 131 17.64 -13.62 3.30
N ASP A 132 17.16 -13.81 4.53
CA ASP A 132 17.92 -14.23 5.70
C ASP A 132 17.46 -15.60 6.25
N LEU A 133 16.47 -16.22 5.62
CA LEU A 133 15.97 -17.56 5.93
C LEU A 133 15.99 -18.47 4.70
N GLU A 134 16.59 -19.65 4.85
CA GLU A 134 16.50 -20.73 3.86
C GLU A 134 15.53 -21.81 4.36
N ILE A 135 14.46 -22.06 3.62
CA ILE A 135 13.44 -23.06 3.91
C ILE A 135 13.65 -24.25 2.98
N LYS A 136 14.09 -25.37 3.56
CA LYS A 136 14.33 -26.62 2.83
C LYS A 136 13.00 -27.35 2.59
N CYS A 137 12.79 -27.74 1.33
CA CYS A 137 11.61 -28.47 0.85
C CYS A 137 12.01 -29.88 0.37
N LEU A 138 11.02 -30.69 -0.03
CA LEU A 138 11.23 -32.07 -0.49
C LEU A 138 12.14 -32.15 -1.73
N ASP A 139 11.95 -31.24 -2.67
CA ASP A 139 12.57 -31.22 -4.01
C ASP A 139 13.32 -29.91 -4.31
N GLY A 140 13.64 -29.12 -3.27
CA GLY A 140 14.40 -27.87 -3.43
C GLY A 140 14.48 -27.05 -2.14
N ALA A 141 14.89 -25.79 -2.27
CA ALA A 141 14.88 -24.82 -1.17
C ALA A 141 14.34 -23.49 -1.67
N ILE A 142 13.62 -22.79 -0.79
CA ILE A 142 13.19 -21.41 -1.02
C ILE A 142 13.90 -20.51 -0.03
N LYS A 143 14.22 -19.31 -0.47
CA LYS A 143 14.74 -18.26 0.40
C LYS A 143 13.60 -17.29 0.74
N ALA A 144 13.62 -16.74 1.94
CA ALA A 144 12.59 -15.85 2.45
C ALA A 144 13.13 -14.89 3.52
N HIS A 145 12.30 -13.92 3.86
CA HIS A 145 12.51 -12.99 4.97
C HIS A 145 11.97 -13.56 6.29
N LYS A 146 12.86 -13.90 7.23
CA LYS A 146 12.54 -14.47 8.54
C LYS A 146 11.60 -13.59 9.35
N LEU A 147 11.93 -12.30 9.47
CA LEU A 147 11.15 -11.34 10.24
C LEU A 147 9.70 -11.26 9.74
N ILE A 148 9.50 -11.26 8.42
CA ILE A 148 8.17 -11.17 7.81
C ILE A 148 7.36 -12.41 8.15
N ILE A 149 7.96 -13.59 8.02
CA ILE A 149 7.31 -14.86 8.36
C ILE A 149 6.92 -14.89 9.85
N GLU A 150 7.86 -14.56 10.74
CA GLU A 150 7.63 -14.52 12.20
C GLU A 150 6.50 -13.57 12.57
N THR A 151 6.54 -12.35 12.03
CA THR A 151 5.53 -11.32 12.29
C THR A 151 4.15 -11.78 11.83
N ARG A 152 4.08 -12.39 10.64
CA ARG A 152 2.81 -12.72 9.99
C ARG A 152 2.19 -13.98 10.56
N MET A 153 3.01 -14.96 10.93
CA MET A 153 2.59 -16.25 11.49
C MET A 153 2.43 -16.25 13.00
N ASN A 154 2.54 -15.09 13.66
CA ASN A 154 2.39 -14.86 15.10
C ASN A 154 1.63 -15.98 15.85
N GLY A 155 2.37 -16.76 16.65
CA GLY A 155 1.87 -17.92 17.40
C GLY A 155 2.25 -19.29 16.81
N VAL A 156 2.86 -19.33 15.61
CA VAL A 156 3.43 -20.56 15.04
C VAL A 156 4.93 -20.65 15.34
N ASP A 157 5.36 -21.82 15.82
CA ASP A 157 6.78 -22.12 16.01
C ASP A 157 7.48 -22.27 14.65
N VAL A 158 8.44 -21.38 14.38
CA VAL A 158 9.22 -21.36 13.14
C VAL A 158 10.02 -22.66 12.96
N ASN A 159 10.51 -23.28 14.03
CA ASN A 159 11.24 -24.54 13.90
C ASN A 159 10.32 -25.68 13.46
N ASN A 160 9.13 -25.76 14.06
CA ASN A 160 8.11 -26.71 13.63
C ASN A 160 7.71 -26.47 12.17
N MET A 161 7.59 -25.19 11.78
CA MET A 161 7.34 -24.81 10.39
C MET A 161 8.42 -25.37 9.47
N LEU A 162 9.70 -25.08 9.74
CA LEU A 162 10.80 -25.53 8.89
C LEU A 162 10.86 -27.06 8.75
N GLU A 163 10.50 -27.83 9.78
CA GLU A 163 10.45 -29.30 9.68
C GLU A 163 9.31 -29.82 8.80
N GLU A 164 8.13 -29.20 8.83
CA GLU A 164 7.02 -29.60 7.97
C GLU A 164 7.25 -29.22 6.50
N PHE A 165 7.96 -28.12 6.24
CA PHE A 165 8.29 -27.72 4.88
C PHE A 165 9.18 -28.72 4.15
N LYS A 166 10.04 -29.47 4.86
CA LYS A 166 10.86 -30.55 4.28
C LYS A 166 10.04 -31.68 3.64
N LYS A 167 8.74 -31.76 3.95
CA LYS A 167 7.83 -32.82 3.50
C LYS A 167 6.93 -32.40 2.34
N ILE A 168 7.02 -31.15 1.88
CA ILE A 168 6.19 -30.62 0.78
C ILE A 168 7.07 -30.20 -0.40
N SER A 169 6.47 -30.14 -1.60
CA SER A 169 7.17 -29.64 -2.79
C SER A 169 7.46 -28.15 -2.69
N ILE A 170 8.49 -27.71 -3.39
CA ILE A 170 8.88 -26.31 -3.51
C ILE A 170 7.73 -25.44 -4.04
N GLN A 171 6.91 -25.96 -4.96
CA GLN A 171 5.76 -25.24 -5.50
C GLN A 171 4.70 -24.95 -4.42
N ASN A 172 4.38 -25.94 -3.59
CA ASN A 172 3.43 -25.76 -2.49
C ASN A 172 3.97 -24.80 -1.42
N ALA A 173 5.27 -24.87 -1.15
CA ALA A 173 5.95 -23.95 -0.25
C ALA A 173 5.87 -22.49 -0.75
N ILE A 174 6.12 -22.25 -2.04
CA ILE A 174 6.01 -20.92 -2.66
C ILE A 174 4.60 -20.35 -2.51
N ILE A 175 3.56 -21.13 -2.81
CA ILE A 175 2.16 -20.70 -2.66
C ILE A 175 1.90 -20.25 -1.21
N PHE A 176 2.38 -21.01 -0.23
CA PHE A 176 2.19 -20.67 1.18
C PHE A 176 2.97 -19.42 1.61
N ILE A 177 4.23 -19.27 1.19
CA ILE A 177 5.02 -18.06 1.51
C ILE A 177 4.41 -16.81 0.86
N ARG A 178 3.96 -16.91 -0.39
CA ARG A 178 3.23 -15.80 -1.05
C ARG A 178 1.97 -15.43 -0.31
N PHE A 179 1.21 -16.42 0.18
CA PHE A 179 0.05 -16.17 1.04
C PHE A 179 0.43 -15.48 2.35
N ILE A 180 1.55 -15.85 2.99
CA ILE A 180 2.03 -15.15 4.20
C ILE A 180 2.28 -13.67 3.89
N TYR A 181 2.95 -13.36 2.78
CA TYR A 181 3.31 -11.99 2.41
C TYR A 181 2.06 -11.19 2.04
N SER A 182 1.33 -11.63 1.02
CA SER A 182 0.20 -10.90 0.45
C SER A 182 -1.08 -10.99 1.26
N GLY A 183 -1.30 -12.10 1.96
CA GLY A 183 -2.63 -12.49 2.47
C GLY A 183 -3.56 -13.07 1.40
N PHE A 184 -3.16 -13.04 0.12
CA PHE A 184 -3.96 -13.55 -0.98
C PHE A 184 -3.71 -15.06 -1.18
N ALA A 185 -4.80 -15.82 -1.25
CA ALA A 185 -4.76 -17.26 -1.44
C ALA A 185 -4.95 -17.63 -2.92
N GLU A 186 -3.87 -18.07 -3.58
CA GLU A 186 -3.95 -18.59 -4.95
C GLU A 186 -4.66 -19.97 -4.99
N ASP A 187 -4.33 -20.86 -4.04
CA ASP A 187 -4.95 -22.19 -3.90
C ASP A 187 -5.30 -22.50 -2.44
N PRO A 188 -6.58 -22.39 -2.05
CA PRO A 188 -7.02 -22.66 -0.68
C PRO A 188 -6.75 -24.09 -0.21
N ASN A 189 -6.74 -25.09 -1.09
CA ASN A 189 -6.55 -26.48 -0.69
C ASN A 189 -5.12 -26.72 -0.21
N VAL A 190 -4.13 -26.17 -0.93
CA VAL A 190 -2.72 -26.22 -0.56
C VAL A 190 -2.50 -25.53 0.79
N LEU A 191 -3.13 -24.37 1.02
CA LEU A 191 -3.05 -23.64 2.29
C LEU A 191 -3.64 -24.44 3.45
N ILE A 192 -4.79 -25.09 3.26
CA ILE A 192 -5.44 -25.93 4.27
C ILE A 192 -4.58 -27.16 4.58
N GLU A 193 -4.01 -27.82 3.57
CA GLU A 193 -3.13 -28.97 3.76
C GLU A 193 -1.91 -28.59 4.61
N ILE A 194 -1.22 -27.52 4.23
CA ILE A 194 -0.03 -27.02 4.96
C ILE A 194 -0.44 -26.54 6.35
N GLY A 195 -1.51 -25.76 6.47
CA GLY A 195 -2.03 -25.27 7.74
C GLY A 195 -2.35 -26.39 8.72
N THR A 196 -2.90 -27.50 8.25
CA THR A 196 -3.16 -28.69 9.05
C THR A 196 -1.88 -29.30 9.61
N LYS A 197 -0.84 -29.46 8.77
CA LYS A 197 0.48 -29.97 9.20
C LYS A 197 1.13 -29.06 10.25
N LEU A 198 1.01 -27.75 10.05
CA LEU A 198 1.55 -26.71 10.94
C LEU A 198 0.69 -26.47 12.20
N LYS A 199 -0.46 -27.14 12.32
CA LYS A 199 -1.46 -26.94 13.41
C LYS A 199 -1.95 -25.50 13.50
N ILE A 200 -2.08 -24.83 12.37
CA ILE A 200 -2.63 -23.48 12.26
C ILE A 200 -4.15 -23.57 12.27
N SER A 201 -4.81 -22.75 13.09
CA SER A 201 -6.27 -22.74 13.16
C SER A 201 -6.89 -22.24 11.85
N GLN A 202 -8.03 -22.82 11.43
CA GLN A 202 -8.78 -22.35 10.26
C GLN A 202 -9.14 -20.85 10.37
N ASN A 203 -9.50 -20.39 11.57
CA ASN A 203 -9.77 -18.97 11.83
C ASN A 203 -8.58 -18.05 11.48
N TRP A 204 -7.33 -18.52 11.66
CA TRP A 204 -6.15 -17.75 11.28
C TRP A 204 -6.05 -17.65 9.76
N LEU A 205 -6.25 -18.75 9.04
CA LEU A 205 -6.25 -18.79 7.57
C LEU A 205 -7.33 -17.85 7.01
N ASP A 206 -8.56 -17.94 7.51
CA ASP A 206 -9.68 -17.12 7.07
C ASP A 206 -9.45 -15.62 7.38
N LYS A 207 -8.90 -15.31 8.56
CA LYS A 207 -8.56 -13.94 8.94
C LYS A 207 -7.46 -13.35 8.04
N LYS A 208 -6.47 -14.17 7.65
CA LYS A 208 -5.43 -13.75 6.71
C LYS A 208 -5.97 -13.58 5.30
N ALA A 209 -6.81 -14.50 4.82
CA ALA A 209 -7.40 -14.50 3.49
C ALA A 209 -8.49 -13.44 3.24
N GLY A 210 -8.98 -12.73 4.26
CA GLY A 210 -10.18 -11.88 4.09
C GLY A 210 -10.14 -10.50 4.72
N LYS A 211 -9.08 -10.12 5.45
CA LYS A 211 -9.01 -8.82 6.17
C LYS A 211 -7.64 -8.49 6.78
N ALA A 212 -6.57 -9.19 6.41
CA ALA A 212 -5.25 -8.93 7.01
C ALA A 212 -4.60 -7.71 6.36
N ASN A 213 -4.72 -6.57 7.03
CA ASN A 213 -4.02 -5.36 6.64
C ASN A 213 -2.54 -5.50 7.01
N LEU A 214 -1.67 -5.67 6.03
CA LEU A 214 -0.21 -5.67 6.21
C LEU A 214 0.26 -4.45 7.02
N ALA A 215 -0.39 -3.30 6.80
CA ALA A 215 -0.19 -2.07 7.56
C ALA A 215 -0.42 -2.26 9.07
N LYS A 216 -1.42 -3.06 9.45
CA LYS A 216 -1.72 -3.33 10.87
C LYS A 216 -0.63 -4.19 11.50
N ASP A 217 -0.23 -5.26 10.82
CA ASP A 217 0.80 -6.16 11.35
C ASP A 217 2.14 -5.43 11.51
N PHE A 218 2.53 -4.59 10.56
CA PHE A 218 3.73 -3.76 10.68
C PHE A 218 3.60 -2.62 11.68
N LYS A 219 2.40 -2.08 11.88
CA LYS A 219 2.16 -1.14 12.97
C LYS A 219 2.38 -1.81 14.34
N GLU A 220 1.86 -3.02 14.54
CA GLU A 220 2.11 -3.80 15.76
C GLU A 220 3.60 -4.13 15.91
N LEU A 221 4.29 -4.44 14.81
CA LEU A 221 5.74 -4.69 14.79
C LEU A 221 6.55 -3.43 15.15
N LEU A 222 6.23 -2.26 14.60
CA LEU A 222 6.93 -1.01 14.95
C LEU A 222 6.78 -0.66 16.44
N GLN A 223 5.61 -0.95 17.00
CA GLN A 223 5.27 -0.66 18.40
C GLN A 223 5.92 -1.61 19.40
N ASN A 224 6.35 -2.80 18.99
CA ASN A 224 7.10 -3.72 19.83
C ASN A 224 8.60 -3.65 19.53
N ASP A 225 9.44 -4.26 20.37
CA ASP A 225 10.90 -4.24 20.19
C ASP A 225 11.49 -5.54 19.64
N LEU A 226 10.65 -6.39 19.06
CA LEU A 226 11.09 -7.67 18.50
C LEU A 226 12.00 -7.40 17.30
N ASN A 227 13.20 -7.99 17.30
CA ASN A 227 14.07 -8.09 16.13
C ASN A 227 14.47 -6.76 15.43
N LYS A 228 14.33 -5.60 16.08
CA LYS A 228 14.84 -4.32 15.56
C LYS A 228 16.37 -4.34 15.52
N ASP A 229 16.92 -4.23 14.31
CA ASP A 229 18.32 -4.46 13.95
C ASP A 229 19.02 -3.19 13.42
N PHE A 230 18.34 -2.04 13.43
CA PHE A 230 18.90 -0.76 13.00
C PHE A 230 18.36 0.42 13.81
N SER A 231 19.13 1.51 13.91
CA SER A 231 18.72 2.74 14.59
C SER A 231 18.96 3.98 13.72
N ILE A 232 17.96 4.83 13.57
CA ILE A 232 18.12 6.17 12.99
C ILE A 232 18.24 7.15 14.15
N ILE A 233 19.33 7.92 14.20
CA ILE A 233 19.62 8.88 15.25
C ILE A 233 19.23 10.27 14.75
N VAL A 234 18.32 10.95 15.45
CA VAL A 234 17.93 12.33 15.14
C VAL A 234 18.13 13.16 16.39
N GLU A 235 19.05 14.13 16.31
CA GLU A 235 19.53 14.88 17.48
C GLU A 235 20.07 13.91 18.56
N ASP A 236 19.36 13.77 19.68
CA ASP A 236 19.64 12.88 20.81
C ASP A 236 18.67 11.69 20.94
N GLU A 237 17.76 11.49 19.96
CA GLU A 237 16.77 10.42 19.98
C GLU A 237 17.14 9.26 19.04
N TYR A 238 16.90 8.03 19.51
CA TYR A 238 17.18 6.79 18.78
C TYR A 238 15.89 6.12 18.31
N PHE A 239 15.66 6.10 17.00
CA PHE A 239 14.55 5.40 16.39
C PHE A 239 14.96 3.99 15.98
N ARG A 240 14.65 3.00 16.82
CA ARG A 240 14.92 1.58 16.53
C ARG A 240 13.93 1.04 15.49
N VAL A 241 14.45 0.45 14.41
CA VAL A 241 13.71 0.02 13.21
C VAL A 241 14.30 -1.27 12.62
N HIS A 242 13.69 -1.78 11.54
CA HIS A 242 14.06 -3.03 10.86
C HIS A 242 14.69 -2.74 9.49
N LYS A 243 15.91 -3.24 9.23
CA LYS A 243 16.62 -3.06 7.95
C LYS A 243 15.78 -3.54 6.76
N VAL A 244 15.16 -4.72 6.89
CA VAL A 244 14.35 -5.32 5.82
C VAL A 244 13.16 -4.44 5.43
N ILE A 245 12.55 -3.71 6.38
CA ILE A 245 11.42 -2.81 6.10
C ILE A 245 11.90 -1.48 5.49
N LEU A 246 13.04 -0.95 5.95
CA LEU A 246 13.63 0.25 5.36
C LEU A 246 14.05 0.00 3.90
N ALA A 247 14.81 -1.06 3.64
CA ALA A 247 15.36 -1.33 2.31
C ALA A 247 14.32 -1.79 1.28
N SER A 248 13.18 -2.32 1.72
CA SER A 248 12.04 -2.61 0.85
C SER A 248 11.24 -1.38 0.44
N ARG A 249 11.46 -0.24 1.12
CA ARG A 249 10.72 1.02 0.90
C ARG A 249 11.59 2.18 0.43
N SER A 250 12.91 2.04 0.50
CA SER A 250 13.87 3.08 0.20
C SER A 250 15.03 2.51 -0.60
N ASN A 251 15.21 2.99 -1.83
CA ASN A 251 16.34 2.61 -2.66
C ASN A 251 17.68 3.03 -2.04
N LEU A 252 17.69 4.14 -1.29
CA LEU A 252 18.87 4.57 -0.55
C LEU A 252 19.25 3.59 0.55
N PHE A 253 18.32 3.21 1.44
CA PHE A 253 18.60 2.23 2.49
C PHE A 253 18.94 0.86 1.92
N ARG A 254 18.29 0.46 0.83
CA ARG A 254 18.65 -0.76 0.10
C ARG A 254 20.09 -0.72 -0.38
N GLY A 255 20.47 0.36 -1.07
CA GLY A 255 21.85 0.57 -1.51
C GLY A 255 22.81 0.54 -0.32
N LEU A 256 22.48 1.23 0.77
CA LEU A 256 23.29 1.27 1.98
C LEU A 256 23.54 -0.14 2.55
N PHE A 257 22.51 -0.96 2.73
CA PHE A 257 22.65 -2.27 3.35
C PHE A 257 23.25 -3.34 2.43
N LEU A 258 23.15 -3.17 1.10
CA LEU A 258 23.71 -4.13 0.14
C LEU A 258 25.12 -3.78 -0.33
N SER A 259 25.48 -2.48 -0.39
CA SER A 259 26.74 -2.02 -0.99
C SER A 259 27.88 -1.87 0.01
N VAL A 260 27.57 -1.75 1.30
CA VAL A 260 28.56 -1.47 2.33
C VAL A 260 28.70 -2.69 3.24
N ASN A 261 29.90 -3.27 3.31
CA ASN A 261 30.30 -4.21 4.38
C ASN A 261 30.48 -3.47 5.72
N ASP A 262 29.65 -2.46 5.99
CA ASP A 262 29.66 -1.72 7.23
C ASP A 262 28.66 -2.39 8.15
N ASP A 263 29.20 -3.01 9.21
CA ASP A 263 28.42 -3.64 10.27
C ASP A 263 27.70 -2.61 11.16
N SER A 264 27.76 -1.32 10.80
CA SER A 264 27.04 -0.27 11.51
C SER A 264 25.54 -0.56 11.52
N ASN A 265 25.00 -0.59 12.73
CA ASN A 265 23.56 -0.79 12.96
C ASN A 265 22.88 0.54 13.28
N GLU A 266 23.50 1.65 12.92
CA GLU A 266 22.98 2.99 13.16
C GLU A 266 23.39 3.98 12.08
N VAL A 267 22.54 4.98 11.85
CA VAL A 267 22.84 6.14 11.00
C VAL A 267 22.35 7.41 11.69
N THR A 268 23.17 8.46 11.66
CA THR A 268 22.74 9.78 12.12
C THR A 268 22.08 10.53 10.97
N ASP A 269 20.89 11.07 11.22
CA ASP A 269 20.26 12.02 10.32
C ASP A 269 21.00 13.34 10.36
N HIS A 270 21.49 13.78 9.20
CA HIS A 270 22.17 15.06 9.05
C HIS A 270 21.29 16.08 8.31
N PHE A 271 20.04 15.72 7.97
CA PHE A 271 19.12 16.58 7.22
C PHE A 271 18.40 17.62 8.07
N GLY A 272 18.54 17.53 9.39
CA GLY A 272 17.89 18.46 10.32
C GLY A 272 16.37 18.26 10.37
N ALA A 273 15.89 17.06 10.06
CA ALA A 273 14.48 16.74 10.25
C ALA A 273 14.16 16.76 11.74
N SER A 274 13.00 17.32 12.11
CA SER A 274 12.55 17.24 13.50
C SER A 274 12.26 15.79 13.90
N LYS A 275 12.39 15.48 15.20
CA LYS A 275 11.99 14.19 15.79
C LYS A 275 10.57 13.77 15.40
N GLN A 276 9.66 14.75 15.35
CA GLN A 276 8.27 14.52 14.96
C GLN A 276 8.15 14.11 13.48
N SER A 277 8.85 14.79 12.58
CA SER A 277 8.87 14.45 11.15
C SER A 277 9.51 13.10 10.90
N MET A 278 10.63 12.78 11.55
CA MET A 278 11.26 11.46 11.44
C MET A 278 10.33 10.35 11.92
N LYS A 279 9.64 10.55 13.05
CA LYS A 279 8.65 9.59 13.54
C LYS A 279 7.54 9.34 12.51
N LYS A 280 7.01 10.40 11.90
CA LYS A 280 5.95 10.30 10.87
C LYS A 280 6.46 9.64 9.59
N PHE A 281 7.70 9.91 9.21
CA PHE A 281 8.37 9.25 8.10
C PHE A 281 8.54 7.74 8.33
N ILE A 282 8.97 7.33 9.52
CA ILE A 282 9.06 5.90 9.88
C ILE A 282 7.67 5.25 9.91
N GLU A 283 6.67 5.91 10.49
CA GLU A 283 5.27 5.45 10.45
C GLU A 283 4.81 5.21 9.01
N PHE A 284 5.09 6.15 8.10
CA PHE A 284 4.76 6.03 6.68
C PHE A 284 5.50 4.87 6.00
N ILE A 285 6.79 4.68 6.29
CA ILE A 285 7.55 3.53 5.76
C ILE A 285 6.89 2.21 6.16
N TYR A 286 6.46 2.06 7.40
CA TYR A 286 5.98 0.77 7.89
C TYR A 286 4.59 0.41 7.38
N PHE A 287 3.69 1.39 7.30
CA PHE A 287 2.28 1.07 7.10
C PHE A 287 1.59 1.95 6.06
N GLY A 288 2.33 2.82 5.35
CA GLY A 288 1.86 3.56 4.18
C GLY A 288 0.81 4.63 4.47
N GLU A 289 0.50 4.87 5.75
CA GLU A 289 -0.49 5.83 6.18
C GLU A 289 0.14 6.92 7.03
N LEU A 290 -0.25 8.15 6.76
CA LEU A 290 0.03 9.29 7.60
C LEU A 290 -1.23 9.68 8.34
N SER A 291 -1.07 9.98 9.62
CA SER A 291 -2.12 10.58 10.43
C SER A 291 -1.60 11.89 10.99
N PHE A 292 -2.26 12.98 10.63
CA PHE A 292 -1.94 14.30 11.14
C PHE A 292 -3.07 14.74 12.08
N SER A 293 -2.78 14.81 13.38
CA SER A 293 -3.72 15.35 14.37
C SER A 293 -3.83 16.87 14.27
N SER A 294 -2.73 17.53 13.91
CA SER A 294 -2.57 18.97 13.65
C SER A 294 -1.17 19.20 13.08
N SER A 295 -0.90 18.80 11.84
CA SER A 295 0.42 19.03 11.22
C SER A 295 0.57 20.50 10.86
N THR A 296 1.70 21.11 11.23
CA THR A 296 2.14 22.36 10.63
C THR A 296 2.60 22.10 9.19
N ASP A 297 2.53 23.11 8.33
CA ASP A 297 3.05 23.02 6.95
C ASP A 297 4.53 22.60 6.94
N GLU A 298 5.29 22.95 7.99
CA GLU A 298 6.68 22.57 8.21
C GLU A 298 6.89 21.04 8.28
N THR A 299 6.08 20.30 9.05
CA THR A 299 6.21 18.83 9.14
C THR A 299 5.98 18.15 7.78
N ILE A 300 5.04 18.66 6.97
CA ILE A 300 4.76 18.10 5.64
C ILE A 300 5.93 18.38 4.69
N ILE A 301 6.52 19.58 4.74
CA ILE A 301 7.68 19.94 3.94
C ILE A 301 8.90 19.09 4.32
N GLU A 302 9.19 18.95 5.62
CA GLU A 302 10.27 18.08 6.11
C GLU A 302 10.06 16.63 5.66
N MET A 303 8.83 16.13 5.72
CA MET A 303 8.48 14.81 5.23
C MET A 303 8.72 14.64 3.72
N GLY A 304 8.37 15.64 2.90
CA GLY A 304 8.67 15.63 1.47
C GLY A 304 10.17 15.52 1.20
N ASN A 305 10.97 16.34 1.89
CA ASN A 305 12.43 16.29 1.78
C ASN A 305 13.00 14.91 2.17
N LEU A 306 12.46 14.28 3.22
CA LEU A 306 12.86 12.92 3.64
C LEU A 306 12.49 11.87 2.59
N VAL A 307 11.29 11.95 2.01
CA VAL A 307 10.84 11.03 0.95
C VAL A 307 11.75 11.10 -0.26
N ASP A 308 12.09 12.31 -0.71
CA ASP A 308 13.00 12.53 -1.83
C ASP A 308 14.41 12.03 -1.51
N PHE A 309 14.95 12.42 -0.35
CA PHE A 309 16.31 12.05 0.04
C PHE A 309 16.50 10.55 0.17
N TYR A 310 15.60 9.88 0.89
CA TYR A 310 15.63 8.43 1.06
C TYR A 310 15.11 7.67 -0.17
N GLN A 311 14.77 8.37 -1.27
CA GLN A 311 14.32 7.77 -2.52
C GLN A 311 13.16 6.79 -2.32
N ILE A 312 12.17 7.22 -1.54
CA ILE A 312 10.89 6.52 -1.42
C ILE A 312 10.06 6.87 -2.65
N ASN A 313 9.19 5.95 -3.09
CA ASN A 313 8.26 6.21 -4.18
C ASN A 313 7.40 7.46 -3.86
N GLU A 314 7.65 8.56 -4.57
CA GLU A 314 6.99 9.84 -4.36
C GLU A 314 5.47 9.73 -4.56
N ARG A 315 5.03 8.88 -5.49
CA ARG A 315 3.62 8.65 -5.79
C ARG A 315 2.85 8.15 -4.58
N ASP A 316 3.43 7.22 -3.81
CA ASP A 316 2.82 6.70 -2.58
C ASP A 316 2.64 7.80 -1.53
N PHE A 317 3.63 8.70 -1.41
CA PHE A 317 3.58 9.82 -0.48
C PHE A 317 2.51 10.83 -0.88
N GLN A 318 2.43 11.20 -2.16
CA GLN A 318 1.40 12.11 -2.68
C GLN A 318 -0.02 11.56 -2.49
N ILE A 319 -0.23 10.27 -2.77
CA ILE A 319 -1.49 9.56 -2.50
C ILE A 319 -1.87 9.68 -1.01
N CYS A 320 -0.89 9.49 -0.13
CA CYS A 320 -1.10 9.56 1.31
C CYS A 320 -1.46 10.99 1.79
N LEU A 321 -0.81 12.02 1.25
CA LEU A 321 -1.15 13.42 1.52
C LEU A 321 -2.56 13.78 1.03
N ALA A 322 -2.93 13.35 -0.18
CA ALA A 322 -4.25 13.60 -0.76
C ALA A 322 -5.38 13.04 0.13
N LYS A 323 -5.22 11.82 0.65
CA LYS A 323 -6.16 11.19 1.59
C LYS A 323 -6.32 11.99 2.88
N ASN A 324 -5.25 12.54 3.42
CA ASN A 324 -5.28 13.34 4.64
C ASN A 324 -5.94 14.71 4.44
N LYS A 325 -5.66 15.40 3.33
CA LYS A 325 -6.37 16.65 2.97
C LYS A 325 -7.88 16.45 2.97
N ARG A 326 -8.35 15.33 2.40
CA ARG A 326 -9.77 14.98 2.38
C ARG A 326 -10.38 14.81 3.77
N LYS A 327 -9.71 14.12 4.69
CA LYS A 327 -10.19 13.96 6.08
C LYS A 327 -10.33 15.32 6.77
N PHE A 328 -9.39 16.23 6.54
CA PHE A 328 -9.42 17.59 7.10
C PHE A 328 -10.57 18.46 6.56
N TYR A 329 -10.91 18.35 5.28
CA TYR A 329 -12.06 19.07 4.70
C TYR A 329 -13.41 18.47 5.09
N GLN A 330 -13.47 17.18 5.43
CA GLN A 330 -14.70 16.53 5.91
C GLN A 330 -15.02 16.92 7.36
N THR A 331 -14.01 17.10 8.22
CA THR A 331 -14.22 17.50 9.63
C THR A 331 -14.61 18.97 9.79
N LYS A 332 -14.22 19.85 8.86
CA LYS A 332 -14.66 21.26 8.86
C LYS A 332 -16.07 21.51 8.29
N LYS A 333 -16.78 20.47 7.86
CA LYS A 333 -18.14 20.56 7.30
C LYS A 333 -19.25 20.23 8.32
N PHE A 334 -19.03 20.46 9.60
CA PHE A 334 -20.09 20.55 10.61
C PHE A 334 -19.56 21.39 11.76
N ASP A 335 -19.72 22.70 11.68
CA ASP A 335 -19.84 23.62 12.82
C ASP A 335 -20.56 24.89 12.36
#